data_AF-A0A6P1R0C1-F1
#
_entry.id   AF-A0A6P1R0C1-F1
#
_cell.length_a   1.000
_cell.length_b   1.000
_cell.length_c   1.000
_cell.angle_alpha   90.00
_cell.angle_beta   90.00
_cell.angle_gamma   90.00
#
_symmetry.space_group_name_H-M   'P 1'
#
loop_
_entity.id
_entity.type
_entity.pdbx_description
1 polymer ?
#
loop_
_entity_poly.entity_id
_entity_poly.type
_entity_poly.pdbx_seq_one_letter_code
_entity_poly.pdbx_strand_id
1 'polypeptide(L)'
;MSGNTDLESRVVAAIRQYREALTRVENLEREDSCAHRALMNTLVGLDRAMRGEVAAHLKDGLFETGTAVVARSDDAQNALVEATAQLESARLTLAALERQLGYIPEVAMGTDRE
;
A
#
# COMPACT_ATOMS: atom_id res chain seq x y z
N MET A 1 37.30 -14.88 -9.24
CA MET A 1 35.86 -15.18 -9.42
C MET A 1 34.96 -14.43 -8.42
N SER A 2 35.32 -13.21 -7.98
CA SER A 2 34.58 -12.50 -6.91
C SER A 2 33.41 -11.62 -7.42
N GLY A 3 33.42 -11.22 -8.70
CA GLY A 3 32.37 -10.35 -9.23
C GLY A 3 31.01 -11.03 -9.42
N ASN A 4 30.99 -12.35 -9.62
CA ASN A 4 29.74 -13.09 -9.83
C ASN A 4 28.99 -13.33 -8.50
N THR A 5 29.72 -13.59 -7.42
CA THR A 5 29.13 -13.77 -6.07
C THR A 5 28.59 -12.47 -5.49
N ASP A 6 29.22 -11.33 -5.80
CA ASP A 6 28.71 -10.00 -5.42
C ASP A 6 27.42 -9.67 -6.18
N LEU A 7 27.39 -9.93 -7.49
CA LEU A 7 26.21 -9.70 -8.32
C LEU A 7 25.03 -10.57 -7.90
N GLU A 8 25.26 -11.86 -7.63
CA GLU A 8 24.23 -12.76 -7.13
C GLU A 8 23.66 -12.28 -5.79
N SER A 9 24.51 -11.87 -4.85
CA SER A 9 24.08 -11.31 -3.56
C SER A 9 23.21 -10.06 -3.73
N ARG A 10 23.54 -9.20 -4.69
CA ARG A 10 22.74 -8.01 -5.02
C ARG A 10 21.39 -8.36 -5.65
N VAL A 11 21.33 -9.37 -6.51
CA VAL A 11 20.04 -9.87 -7.06
C VAL A 11 19.18 -10.43 -5.93
N VAL A 12 19.76 -11.24 -5.03
CA VAL A 12 19.02 -11.77 -3.86
C VAL A 12 18.46 -10.65 -2.98
N ALA A 13 19.24 -9.60 -2.72
CA ALA A 13 18.77 -8.43 -1.98
C ALA A 13 17.64 -7.69 -2.71
N ALA A 14 17.76 -7.51 -4.03
CA ALA A 14 16.73 -6.87 -4.85
C ALA A 14 15.42 -7.67 -4.90
N ILE A 15 15.50 -9.01 -4.93
CA ILE A 15 14.31 -9.89 -4.83
C ILE A 15 13.60 -9.69 -3.50
N ARG A 16 14.34 -9.60 -2.39
CA ARG A 16 13.76 -9.34 -1.06
C ARG A 16 13.08 -7.98 -1.00
N GLN A 17 13.75 -6.93 -1.48
CA GLN A 17 13.20 -5.58 -1.54
C GLN A 17 11.94 -5.49 -2.41
N TYR A 18 11.93 -6.16 -3.56
CA TYR A 18 10.75 -6.24 -4.42
C TYR A 18 9.57 -6.92 -3.69
N ARG A 19 9.81 -8.04 -3.01
CA ARG A 19 8.78 -8.74 -2.23
C ARG A 19 8.24 -7.90 -1.09
N GLU A 20 9.11 -7.21 -0.35
CA GLU A 20 8.72 -6.30 0.73
C GLU A 20 7.86 -5.14 0.20
N ALA A 21 8.27 -4.50 -0.89
CA ALA A 21 7.51 -3.44 -1.54
C ALA A 21 6.15 -3.95 -2.03
N LEU A 22 6.09 -5.17 -2.57
CA LEU A 22 4.84 -5.80 -3.00
C LEU A 22 3.89 -6.03 -1.81
N THR A 23 4.38 -6.63 -0.72
CA THR A 23 3.59 -6.81 0.50
C THR A 23 3.07 -5.49 1.06
N ARG A 24 3.89 -4.43 1.00
CA ARG A 24 3.46 -3.08 1.42
C ARG A 24 2.32 -2.55 0.55
N VAL A 25 2.40 -2.67 -0.77
CA VAL A 25 1.32 -2.27 -1.68
C VAL A 25 0.04 -3.05 -1.38
N GLU A 26 0.11 -4.38 -1.25
CA GLU A 26 -1.06 -5.22 -0.94
C GLU A 26 -1.74 -4.84 0.37
N ASN A 27 -0.97 -4.45 1.40
CA ASN A 27 -1.54 -3.97 2.66
C ASN A 27 -2.23 -2.62 2.49
N LEU A 28 -1.61 -1.69 1.76
CA LEU A 28 -2.17 -0.37 1.51
C LEU A 28 -3.42 -0.41 0.63
N GLU A 29 -3.51 -1.32 -0.34
CA GLU A 29 -4.75 -1.54 -1.12
C GLU A 29 -5.92 -1.96 -0.23
N ARG A 30 -5.66 -2.77 0.81
CA ARG A 30 -6.69 -3.15 1.80
C ARG A 30 -7.08 -1.95 2.67
N GLU A 31 -6.11 -1.16 3.10
CA GLU A 31 -6.37 0.06 3.90
C GLU A 31 -7.16 1.09 3.11
N ASP A 32 -6.80 1.34 1.85
CA ASP A 32 -7.53 2.21 0.93
C ASP A 32 -8.97 1.72 0.72
N SER A 33 -9.16 0.43 0.44
CA SER A 33 -10.49 -0.18 0.33
C SER A 33 -11.34 0.00 1.59
N CYS A 34 -10.72 -0.08 2.77
CA CYS A 34 -11.38 0.15 4.05
C CYS A 34 -11.74 1.63 4.25
N ALA A 35 -10.82 2.55 3.95
CA ALA A 35 -11.05 3.99 4.04
C ALA A 35 -12.15 4.43 3.07
N HIS A 36 -12.11 3.95 1.83
CA HIS A 36 -13.13 4.20 0.82
C HIS A 36 -14.52 3.71 1.26
N ARG A 37 -14.61 2.51 1.84
CA ARG A 37 -15.89 2.00 2.39
C ARG A 37 -16.40 2.88 3.54
N ALA A 38 -15.52 3.32 4.44
CA ALA A 38 -15.90 4.21 5.53
C ALA A 38 -16.41 5.56 4.99
N LEU A 39 -15.78 6.09 3.95
CA LEU A 39 -16.20 7.33 3.28
C LEU A 39 -17.60 7.17 2.68
N MET A 40 -17.83 6.11 1.91
CA MET A 40 -19.14 5.83 1.32
C MET A 40 -20.24 5.69 2.38
N ASN A 41 -19.97 5.02 3.50
CA ASN A 41 -20.92 4.91 4.60
C ASN A 41 -21.23 6.28 5.24
N THR A 42 -20.21 7.13 5.38
CA THR A 42 -20.38 8.46 5.96
C THR A 42 -21.19 9.37 5.03
N LEU A 43 -20.95 9.29 3.71
CA LEU A 43 -21.74 10.02 2.71
C LEU A 43 -23.22 9.61 2.73
N VAL A 44 -23.51 8.31 2.86
CA VAL A 44 -24.89 7.82 3.03
C VAL A 44 -25.52 8.36 4.32
N GLY A 45 -24.77 8.39 5.42
CA GLY A 45 -25.23 8.96 6.69
C GLY A 45 -25.57 10.45 6.58
N LEU A 46 -24.73 11.21 5.88
CA LEU A 46 -24.94 12.63 5.61
C LEU A 46 -26.17 12.87 4.71
N ASP A 47 -26.39 12.07 3.65
CA ASP A 47 -27.59 12.17 2.80
C ASP A 47 -28.88 11.95 3.61
N ARG A 48 -28.92 10.91 4.46
CA ARG A 48 -30.05 10.67 5.37
C ARG A 48 -30.27 11.82 6.34
N ALA A 49 -29.19 12.39 6.89
CA ALA A 49 -29.28 13.54 7.78
C ALA A 49 -29.82 14.79 7.08
N MET A 50 -29.47 15.03 5.82
CA MET A 50 -30.03 16.11 5.01
C MET A 50 -31.53 15.91 4.74
N ARG A 51 -31.98 14.66 4.55
CA ARG A 51 -33.41 14.30 4.41
C ARG A 51 -34.21 14.39 5.71
N GLY A 52 -33.56 14.63 6.85
CA GLY A 52 -34.23 14.66 8.16
C GLY A 52 -34.52 13.28 8.74
N GLU A 53 -33.93 12.22 8.18
CA GLU A 53 -34.08 10.83 8.63
C GLU A 53 -33.18 10.49 9.83
N VAL A 54 -32.35 11.44 10.26
CA VAL A 54 -31.41 11.31 11.37
C VAL A 54 -31.69 12.41 12.41
N ALA A 55 -31.58 12.07 13.70
CA ALA A 55 -31.78 13.01 14.79
C ALA A 55 -30.80 14.20 14.70
N ALA A 56 -31.30 15.42 14.98
CA ALA A 56 -30.54 16.67 14.80
C ALA A 56 -29.21 16.71 15.57
N HIS A 57 -29.15 16.10 16.77
CA HIS A 57 -27.94 16.04 17.59
C HIS A 57 -26.82 15.14 17.02
N LEU A 58 -27.11 14.30 16.02
CA LEU A 58 -26.13 13.46 15.35
C LEU A 58 -25.50 14.14 14.12
N LYS A 59 -26.05 15.28 13.68
CA LYS A 59 -25.56 16.00 12.49
C LYS A 59 -24.15 16.54 12.67
N ASP A 60 -23.86 17.13 13.82
CA ASP A 60 -22.55 17.73 14.09
C ASP A 60 -21.46 16.65 14.16
N GLY A 61 -21.75 15.53 14.83
CA GLY A 61 -20.84 14.37 14.88
C GLY A 61 -20.62 13.70 13.51
N LEU A 62 -21.62 13.72 12.62
CA LEU A 62 -21.47 13.23 11.25
C LEU A 62 -20.54 14.11 10.41
N PHE A 63 -20.56 15.43 10.63
CA PHE A 63 -19.67 16.35 9.93
C PHE A 63 -18.21 16.15 10.36
N GLU A 64 -17.94 16.11 11.67
CA GLU A 64 -16.60 15.82 12.20
C GLU A 64 -16.08 14.45 11.72
N THR A 65 -16.91 13.41 11.82
CA THR A 65 -16.57 12.07 11.31
C THR A 65 -16.29 12.10 9.81
N GLY A 66 -17.08 12.84 9.04
CA GLY A 66 -16.88 13.04 7.60
C GLY A 66 -15.51 13.63 7.27
N THR A 67 -15.11 14.69 7.95
CA THR A 67 -13.79 15.31 7.73
C THR A 67 -12.65 14.35 8.04
N ALA A 68 -12.73 13.60 9.15
CA ALA A 68 -11.71 12.62 9.52
C ALA A 68 -11.62 11.45 8.54
N VAL A 69 -12.76 11.00 8.00
CA VAL A 69 -12.80 9.90 7.03
C VAL A 69 -12.29 10.33 5.66
N VAL A 70 -12.57 11.57 5.22
CA VAL A 70 -11.97 12.14 4.00
C VAL A 70 -10.45 12.20 4.14
N ALA A 71 -9.93 12.77 5.24
CA ALA A 71 -8.50 12.86 5.47
C ALA A 71 -7.82 11.48 5.45
N ARG A 72 -8.42 10.47 6.11
CA ARG A 72 -7.89 9.09 6.07
C ARG A 72 -7.92 8.47 4.68
N SER A 73 -8.91 8.79 3.85
CA SER A 73 -8.98 8.32 2.47
C SER A 73 -7.87 8.94 1.62
N ASP A 74 -7.65 10.25 1.78
CA ASP A 74 -6.58 10.95 1.05
C ASP A 74 -5.20 10.45 1.48
N ASP A 75 -4.98 10.24 2.78
CA ASP A 75 -3.73 9.68 3.31
C ASP A 75 -3.46 8.26 2.79
N ALA A 76 -4.48 7.39 2.78
CA ALA A 76 -4.36 6.03 2.27
C ALA A 76 -4.03 6.02 0.77
N GLN A 77 -4.72 6.86 -0.01
CA GLN A 77 -4.48 7.03 -1.44
C GLN A 77 -3.04 7.51 -1.72
N ASN A 78 -2.57 8.53 -0.98
CA ASN A 78 -1.22 9.06 -1.12
C ASN A 78 -0.16 8.02 -0.78
N ALA A 79 -0.35 7.28 0.32
CA ALA A 79 0.55 6.20 0.72
C ALA A 79 0.59 5.08 -0.34
N LEU A 80 -0.55 4.72 -0.94
CA LEU A 80 -0.63 3.72 -2.01
C LEU A 80 0.10 4.18 -3.27
N VAL A 81 -0.04 5.45 -3.66
CA VAL A 81 0.69 6.03 -4.79
C VAL A 81 2.20 5.96 -4.56
N GLU A 82 2.67 6.36 -3.37
CA GLU A 82 4.09 6.30 -3.02
C GLU A 82 4.62 4.85 -3.03
N ALA A 83 3.90 3.92 -2.40
CA ALA A 83 4.28 2.52 -2.34
C ALA A 83 4.31 1.87 -3.74
N THR A 84 3.37 2.23 -4.62
CA THR A 84 3.35 1.75 -6.00
C THR A 84 4.57 2.25 -6.78
N ALA A 85 4.97 3.51 -6.59
CA ALA A 85 6.18 4.05 -7.19
C ALA A 85 7.45 3.34 -6.68
N GLN A 86 7.50 3.02 -5.38
CA GLN A 86 8.59 2.25 -4.77
C GLN A 86 8.65 0.82 -5.32
N LEU A 87 7.50 0.16 -5.47
CA LEU A 87 7.40 -1.18 -6.07
C LEU A 87 7.91 -1.18 -7.52
N GLU A 88 7.51 -0.20 -8.32
CA GLU A 88 7.98 -0.09 -9.71
C GLU A 88 9.49 0.17 -9.76
N SER A 89 10.01 1.03 -8.89
CA SER A 89 11.46 1.25 -8.78
C SER A 89 12.23 -0.04 -8.40
N ALA A 90 11.71 -0.80 -7.44
CA ALA A 90 12.27 -2.09 -7.05
C ALA A 90 12.22 -3.11 -8.20
N ARG A 91 11.10 -3.16 -8.93
CA ARG A 91 10.92 -4.03 -10.11
C ARG A 91 11.94 -3.72 -11.20
N LEU A 92 12.13 -2.44 -11.53
CA LEU A 92 13.10 -2.00 -12.54
C LEU A 92 14.54 -2.31 -12.11
N THR A 93 14.86 -2.10 -10.84
CA THR A 93 16.18 -2.42 -10.28
C THR A 93 16.45 -3.92 -10.35
N LEU A 94 15.48 -4.75 -9.96
CA LEU A 94 15.59 -6.20 -10.04
C LEU A 94 15.78 -6.67 -11.49
N ALA A 95 14.96 -6.20 -12.42
CA ALA A 95 15.07 -6.57 -13.83
C ALA A 95 16.44 -6.21 -14.44
N ALA A 96 17.01 -5.07 -14.04
CA ALA A 96 18.35 -4.67 -14.47
C ALA A 96 19.44 -5.61 -13.94
N LEU A 97 19.32 -6.07 -12.70
CA LEU A 97 20.28 -6.97 -12.07
C LEU A 97 20.14 -8.41 -12.59
N GLU A 98 18.91 -8.91 -12.76
CA GLU A 98 18.62 -10.22 -13.36
C GLU A 98 19.21 -10.32 -14.77
N ARG A 99 19.10 -9.25 -15.57
CA ARG A 99 19.70 -9.19 -16.91
C ARG A 99 21.23 -9.26 -16.87
N GLN A 100 21.87 -8.69 -15.85
CA GLN A 100 23.33 -8.75 -15.69
C GLN A 100 23.78 -10.14 -15.22
N LEU A 101 23.01 -10.76 -14.32
CA LEU A 101 23.35 -12.07 -13.76
C LEU A 101 23.10 -13.22 -14.76
N GLY A 102 22.08 -13.08 -15.61
CA GLY A 102 21.75 -14.05 -16.66
C GLY A 102 20.93 -15.26 -16.19
N TYR A 103 20.61 -15.33 -14.91
CA TYR A 103 19.68 -16.29 -14.31
C TYR A 103 19.02 -15.68 -13.07
N ILE A 104 17.97 -16.31 -12.55
CA ILE A 104 17.27 -15.88 -11.33
C ILE A 104 17.67 -16.82 -10.19
N PRO A 105 18.32 -16.31 -9.12
CA PRO A 105 18.71 -17.12 -7.98
C PRO A 105 17.50 -17.48 -7.13
N GLU A 106 17.57 -18.64 -6.48
CA GLU A 106 16.55 -19.07 -5.54
C GLU A 106 16.64 -18.25 -4.25
N VAL A 107 15.52 -17.62 -3.86
CA VAL A 107 15.43 -16.82 -2.63
C VAL A 107 14.29 -17.37 -1.80
N ALA A 108 14.64 -17.92 -0.63
CA ALA A 108 13.68 -18.38 0.36
C ALA A 108 12.69 -17.25 0.71
N MET A 109 11.44 -17.61 0.91
CA MET A 109 10.45 -16.73 1.52
C MET A 109 10.86 -16.60 2.99
N GLY A 110 11.35 -15.42 3.41
CA GLY A 110 11.80 -15.22 4.79
C GLY A 110 10.67 -15.52 5.76
N THR A 111 10.85 -16.54 6.61
CA THR A 111 10.13 -16.63 7.88
C THR A 111 10.95 -15.88 8.90
N ASP A 112 10.86 -14.55 8.90
CA ASP A 112 11.48 -13.75 9.96
C ASP A 112 10.57 -13.84 11.20
N ARG A 113 10.77 -14.93 11.96
CA ARG A 113 10.49 -15.00 13.40
C ARG A 113 11.83 -15.31 14.08
N GLU A 114 12.49 -14.27 14.54
CA GLU A 114 13.40 -14.30 15.69
C GLU A 114 13.01 -13.17 16.65
#